data_AF-Q4DPA4-F1
#
_entry.id   AF-Q4DPA4-F1
#
_cell.length_a   1.000
_cell.length_b   1.000
_cell.length_c   1.000
_cell.angle_alpha   90.00
_cell.angle_beta   90.00
_cell.angle_gamma   90.00
#
_symmetry.space_group_name_H-M   'P 1'
#
loop_
_entity.id
_entity.type
_entity.pdbx_description
1 polymer ?
#
loop_
_entity_poly.entity_id
_entity_poly.type
_entity_poly.pdbx_seq_one_letter_code
_entity_poly.pdbx_strand_id
1 'polypeptide(L)'
;MHDQRKVRQEFDEKTREQRLAEVQAFTSAYGSLLRQRDNRVYSEAVLQQLSELLQKNPEAYSMYNYRRIALLHLWGKMREQREEKVEPADAIENTTQVVGDTAAGGLPSSQSDETKQHAPQGEIEWLKEELKLSSMILVSDYKVYAAFMHRRWIFAQLERLAKDALFANTATNTAGVAVQSDSDRVECPEELRFWSSALMKEKKQCDMLLAADERNFHAWNYRRWILREIARMEQLLAQYSIDLNASASKNTAEGEAPAMKQEEEEEQQQQQKQKPQPRARSGGDNGEPCGSFFIPEELKEMKFTTTMLRRNFSNYSAWHQRGVIINTALQRLQEKSEDDVTRDVALREAWGQLEEDLEFFITAVYCDPADQSAWYYVQFLIRSADTLERISPAHHAVRIEFTTRPIQACIELLGEEKRLGDEAEAYWPRYYLFTVLLSSFGAGNSNTDGKDKARAAVTAFASEIRGVLCPNDSPGESREIEEDCVWCLRELASELVRADPLRAGMYKGLLATVTS
;
A
#
# COMPACT_ATOMS: atom_id res chain seq x y z
N MET A 1 -6.46 18.84 -15.17
CA MET A 1 -7.88 18.45 -14.97
C MET A 1 -8.32 18.67 -13.52
N HIS A 2 -7.51 18.33 -12.52
CA HIS A 2 -7.83 18.52 -11.10
C HIS A 2 -7.39 19.90 -10.58
N ASP A 3 -8.17 20.49 -9.67
CA ASP A 3 -7.89 21.71 -8.87
C ASP A 3 -7.43 22.96 -9.63
N GLN A 4 -7.61 22.99 -10.94
CA GLN A 4 -7.39 24.20 -11.73
C GLN A 4 -8.50 25.19 -11.42
N ARG A 5 -8.26 26.08 -10.44
CA ARG A 5 -9.10 27.25 -10.23
C ARG A 5 -9.24 27.95 -11.59
N LYS A 6 -10.48 28.15 -12.04
CA LYS A 6 -10.77 28.89 -13.28
C LYS A 6 -10.39 30.36 -13.08
N VAL A 7 -9.10 30.65 -13.15
CA VAL A 7 -8.59 32.01 -13.20
C VAL A 7 -8.62 32.39 -14.68
N ARG A 8 -9.39 33.42 -15.03
CA ARG A 8 -9.24 34.07 -16.34
C ARG A 8 -7.86 34.73 -16.36
N GLN A 9 -6.86 34.00 -16.83
CA GLN A 9 -5.55 34.57 -17.13
C GLN A 9 -5.62 35.09 -18.56
N GLU A 10 -5.74 36.41 -18.73
CA GLU A 10 -5.45 37.06 -20.01
C GLU A 10 -3.93 37.07 -20.16
N PHE A 11 -3.43 36.23 -21.08
CA PHE A 11 -2.02 36.23 -21.45
C PHE A 11 -1.78 37.35 -22.46
N ASP A 12 -0.64 38.04 -22.35
CA ASP A 12 -0.19 38.91 -23.43
C ASP A 12 0.10 38.08 -24.70
N GLU A 13 0.07 38.74 -25.86
CA GLU A 13 0.25 38.06 -27.15
C GLU A 13 1.58 37.30 -27.20
N LYS A 14 2.63 37.86 -26.58
CA LYS A 14 3.96 37.24 -26.48
C LYS A 14 3.92 35.91 -25.73
N THR A 15 3.24 35.85 -24.57
CA THR A 15 3.11 34.62 -23.77
C THR A 15 2.28 33.59 -24.53
N ARG A 16 1.26 34.02 -25.27
CA ARG A 16 0.44 33.14 -26.12
C ARG A 16 1.27 32.54 -27.26
N GLU A 17 2.06 33.34 -27.96
CA GLU A 17 2.98 32.88 -29.01
C GLU A 17 4.02 31.88 -28.46
N GLN A 18 4.60 32.17 -27.29
CA GLN A 18 5.55 31.27 -26.63
C GLN A 18 4.93 29.92 -26.29
N ARG A 19 3.74 29.91 -25.65
CA ARG A 19 3.03 28.66 -25.34
C ARG A 19 2.65 27.87 -26.59
N LEU A 20 2.26 28.55 -27.66
CA LEU A 20 1.96 27.90 -28.94
C LEU A 20 3.21 27.24 -29.52
N ALA A 21 4.36 27.94 -29.50
CA ALA A 21 5.64 27.39 -29.95
C ALA A 21 6.06 26.16 -29.12
N GLU A 22 5.88 26.21 -27.79
CA GLU A 22 6.14 25.06 -26.90
C GLU A 22 5.26 23.85 -27.23
N VAL A 23 3.96 24.06 -27.45
CA VAL A 23 3.01 22.99 -27.83
C VAL A 23 3.36 22.40 -29.20
N GLN A 24 3.73 23.24 -30.18
CA GLN A 24 4.16 22.78 -31.50
C GLN A 24 5.45 21.96 -31.43
N ALA A 25 6.44 22.44 -30.69
CA ALA A 25 7.70 21.72 -30.48
C ALA A 25 7.46 20.36 -29.79
N PHE A 26 6.63 20.33 -28.75
CA PHE A 26 6.24 19.10 -28.06
C PHE A 26 5.53 18.12 -29.00
N THR A 27 4.55 18.58 -29.77
CA THR A 27 3.78 17.75 -30.71
C THR A 27 4.67 17.16 -31.80
N SER A 28 5.61 17.97 -32.31
CA SER A 28 6.61 17.52 -33.30
C SER A 28 7.55 16.46 -32.73
N ALA A 29 8.06 16.66 -31.50
CA ALA A 29 8.91 15.69 -30.82
C ALA A 29 8.17 14.37 -30.55
N TYR A 30 6.92 14.45 -30.07
CA TYR A 30 6.08 13.28 -29.85
C TYR A 30 5.85 12.49 -31.14
N GLY A 31 5.47 13.18 -32.24
CA GLY A 31 5.29 12.56 -33.54
C GLY A 31 6.58 11.96 -34.12
N SER A 32 7.73 12.61 -33.89
CA SER A 32 9.04 12.09 -34.30
C SER A 32 9.38 10.77 -33.61
N LEU A 33 9.17 10.69 -32.28
CA LEU A 33 9.40 9.48 -31.51
C LEU A 33 8.49 8.33 -31.94
N LEU A 34 7.22 8.61 -32.26
CA LEU A 34 6.34 7.58 -32.83
C LEU A 34 6.85 7.04 -34.17
N ARG A 35 7.30 7.91 -35.08
CA ARG A 35 7.89 7.47 -36.35
C ARG A 35 9.17 6.66 -36.15
N GLN A 36 10.04 7.07 -35.23
CA GLN A 36 11.25 6.33 -34.88
C GLN A 36 10.93 4.95 -34.29
N ARG A 37 9.90 4.85 -33.46
CA ARG A 37 9.39 3.57 -32.93
C ARG A 37 8.91 2.67 -34.06
N ASP A 38 8.09 3.18 -34.98
CA ASP A 38 7.54 2.41 -36.08
C ASP A 38 8.66 1.90 -37.03
N ASN A 39 9.72 2.69 -37.18
CA ASN A 39 10.95 2.33 -37.90
C ASN A 39 11.96 1.51 -37.06
N ARG A 40 11.60 1.07 -35.85
CA ARG A 40 12.44 0.26 -34.94
C ARG A 40 13.81 0.86 -34.64
N VAL A 41 13.89 2.18 -34.51
CA VAL A 41 15.12 2.87 -34.12
C VAL A 41 15.32 2.70 -32.61
N TYR A 42 16.37 2.00 -32.20
CA TYR A 42 16.69 1.75 -30.79
C TYR A 42 18.13 2.17 -30.52
N SER A 43 18.32 3.36 -29.96
CA SER A 43 19.63 3.96 -29.70
C SER A 43 19.62 4.77 -28.40
N GLU A 44 20.81 5.06 -27.87
CA GLU A 44 20.96 5.94 -26.71
C GLU A 44 20.36 7.35 -26.95
N ALA A 45 20.49 7.86 -28.18
CA ALA A 45 19.87 9.14 -28.56
C ALA A 45 18.34 9.11 -28.47
N VAL A 46 17.70 7.99 -28.86
CA VAL A 46 16.26 7.80 -28.68
C VAL A 46 15.88 7.79 -27.21
N LEU A 47 16.68 7.15 -26.35
CA LEU A 47 16.43 7.15 -24.91
C LEU A 47 16.52 8.55 -24.31
N GLN A 48 17.48 9.37 -24.74
CA GLN A 48 17.56 10.76 -24.29
C GLN A 48 16.32 11.57 -24.70
N GLN A 49 15.88 11.45 -25.96
CA GLN A 49 14.66 12.09 -26.45
C GLN A 49 13.41 11.63 -25.66
N LEU A 50 13.33 10.34 -25.34
CA LEU A 50 12.25 9.79 -24.52
C LEU A 50 12.29 10.34 -23.09
N SER A 51 13.47 10.49 -22.48
CA SER A 51 13.63 11.08 -21.14
C SER A 51 13.09 12.52 -21.11
N GLU A 52 13.46 13.34 -22.09
CA GLU A 52 13.02 14.74 -22.19
C GLU A 52 11.51 14.85 -22.38
N LEU A 53 10.93 13.97 -23.20
CA LEU A 53 9.48 13.96 -23.42
C LEU A 53 8.74 13.51 -22.16
N LEU A 54 9.18 12.43 -21.51
CA LEU A 54 8.54 11.89 -20.32
C LEU A 54 8.59 12.86 -19.13
N GLN A 55 9.65 13.66 -18.99
CA GLN A 55 9.72 14.71 -17.98
C GLN A 55 8.68 15.83 -18.23
N LYS A 56 8.34 16.10 -19.50
CA LYS A 56 7.31 17.10 -19.85
C LYS A 56 5.90 16.54 -19.81
N ASN A 57 5.72 15.27 -20.18
CA ASN A 57 4.43 14.58 -20.17
C ASN A 57 4.59 13.15 -19.65
N PRO A 58 4.55 12.96 -18.33
CA PRO A 58 4.75 11.66 -17.71
C PRO A 58 3.57 10.71 -17.91
N GLU A 59 2.43 11.16 -18.45
CA GLU A 59 1.26 10.32 -18.81
C GLU A 59 1.41 9.62 -20.16
N ALA A 60 2.48 9.91 -20.92
CA ALA A 60 2.72 9.33 -22.23
C ALA A 60 3.14 7.84 -22.15
N TYR A 61 2.20 6.95 -21.83
CA TYR A 61 2.43 5.51 -21.63
C TYR A 61 3.11 4.83 -22.83
N SER A 62 2.83 5.30 -24.06
CA SER A 62 3.48 4.81 -25.29
C SER A 62 4.99 5.05 -25.29
N MET A 63 5.46 6.13 -24.65
CA MET A 63 6.87 6.48 -24.56
C MET A 63 7.61 5.60 -23.55
N TYR A 64 6.97 5.21 -22.45
CA TYR A 64 7.53 4.17 -21.57
C TYR A 64 7.63 2.82 -22.28
N ASN A 65 6.61 2.42 -23.05
CA ASN A 65 6.66 1.18 -23.83
C ASN A 65 7.84 1.19 -24.81
N TYR A 66 7.98 2.28 -25.57
CA TYR A 66 9.09 2.45 -26.50
C TYR A 66 10.45 2.46 -25.78
N ARG A 67 10.54 3.15 -24.64
CA ARG A 67 11.75 3.17 -23.80
C ARG A 67 12.17 1.78 -23.37
N ARG A 68 11.24 0.96 -22.85
CA ARG A 68 11.54 -0.43 -22.44
C ARG A 68 12.03 -1.29 -23.61
N ILE A 69 11.42 -1.18 -24.79
CA ILE A 69 11.85 -1.92 -25.98
C ILE A 69 13.27 -1.48 -26.39
N ALA A 70 13.54 -0.18 -26.41
CA ALA A 70 14.86 0.34 -26.76
C ALA A 70 15.94 -0.12 -25.77
N LEU A 71 15.66 -0.09 -24.46
CA LEU A 71 16.55 -0.61 -23.41
C LEU A 71 16.88 -2.09 -23.64
N LEU A 72 15.86 -2.94 -23.80
CA LEU A 72 16.05 -4.38 -24.00
C LEU A 72 16.87 -4.68 -25.27
N HIS A 73 16.63 -3.94 -26.36
CA HIS A 73 17.39 -4.08 -27.60
C HIS A 73 18.87 -3.72 -27.43
N LEU A 74 19.15 -2.61 -26.74
CA LEU A 74 20.51 -2.15 -26.50
C LEU A 74 21.28 -3.11 -25.57
N TRP A 75 20.62 -3.64 -24.54
CA TRP A 75 21.21 -4.67 -23.68
C TRP A 75 21.48 -5.98 -24.43
N GLY A 76 20.59 -6.40 -25.34
CA GLY A 76 20.82 -7.56 -26.21
C GLY A 76 22.10 -7.40 -27.04
N LYS A 77 22.26 -6.27 -27.71
CA LYS A 77 23.49 -5.94 -28.46
C LYS A 77 24.75 -5.92 -27.58
N MET A 78 24.62 -5.43 -26.34
CA MET A 78 25.75 -5.41 -25.40
C MET A 78 26.20 -6.82 -25.01
N ARG A 79 25.26 -7.76 -24.86
CA ARG A 79 25.57 -9.18 -24.58
C ARG A 79 26.27 -9.84 -25.76
N GLU A 80 25.75 -9.65 -26.97
CA GLU A 80 26.35 -10.15 -28.21
C GLU A 80 27.81 -9.67 -28.35
N GLN A 81 28.07 -8.38 -28.10
CA GLN A 81 29.42 -7.81 -28.15
C GLN A 81 30.37 -8.32 -27.04
N ARG A 82 29.83 -8.80 -25.90
CA ARG A 82 30.63 -9.43 -24.85
C ARG A 82 31.00 -10.86 -25.23
N GLU A 83 30.08 -11.61 -25.83
CA GLU A 83 30.30 -12.98 -26.30
C GLU A 83 31.33 -13.02 -27.44
N GLU A 84 31.25 -12.10 -28.41
CA GLU A 84 32.23 -12.00 -29.51
C GLU A 84 33.67 -11.72 -29.05
N LYS A 85 33.85 -11.11 -27.87
CA LYS A 85 35.18 -10.83 -27.29
C LYS A 85 35.79 -12.01 -26.53
N VAL A 86 35.03 -13.07 -26.24
CA VAL A 86 35.48 -14.21 -25.43
C VAL A 86 35.92 -15.42 -26.29
N GLU A 87 35.62 -15.43 -27.59
CA GLU A 87 36.14 -16.43 -28.54
C GLU A 87 37.68 -16.32 -28.70
N PRO A 88 38.43 -17.44 -28.77
CA PRO A 88 39.84 -17.47 -28.36
C PRO A 88 40.79 -16.82 -29.37
N ALA A 89 41.64 -15.93 -28.87
CA ALA A 89 42.84 -15.40 -29.53
C ALA A 89 43.97 -16.44 -29.69
N ASP A 90 43.68 -17.73 -29.53
CA ASP A 90 44.63 -18.84 -29.68
C ASP A 90 44.62 -19.41 -31.11
N ALA A 91 44.86 -18.54 -32.09
CA ALA A 91 45.24 -18.94 -33.44
C ALA A 91 45.81 -17.73 -34.18
N ILE A 92 47.13 -17.56 -34.17
CA ILE A 92 48.02 -17.11 -35.26
C ILE A 92 49.36 -16.74 -34.62
N GLU A 93 50.21 -17.74 -34.44
CA GLU A 93 51.65 -17.57 -34.32
C GLU A 93 52.28 -17.48 -35.71
N ASN A 94 53.26 -16.57 -35.83
CA ASN A 94 54.34 -16.54 -36.81
C ASN A 94 54.01 -16.22 -38.28
N THR A 95 54.47 -15.05 -38.76
CA THR A 95 55.51 -14.94 -39.81
C THR A 95 55.83 -13.46 -40.12
N THR A 96 57.02 -13.04 -39.68
CA THR A 96 58.07 -12.31 -40.42
C THR A 96 57.88 -10.86 -40.91
N GLN A 97 58.70 -9.99 -40.29
CA GLN A 97 59.49 -8.86 -40.80
C GLN A 97 59.30 -8.43 -42.28
N VAL A 98 59.26 -7.12 -42.54
CA VAL A 98 60.41 -6.33 -43.07
C VAL A 98 60.05 -4.82 -43.14
N VAL A 99 61.08 -4.04 -42.81
CA VAL A 99 61.26 -2.58 -42.70
C VAL A 99 60.92 -1.76 -43.96
N GLY A 100 60.51 -0.51 -43.78
CA GLY A 100 60.54 0.52 -44.84
C GLY A 100 60.09 1.91 -44.37
N ASP A 101 61.04 2.78 -44.04
CA ASP A 101 60.90 4.20 -43.73
C ASP A 101 60.28 5.01 -44.89
N THR A 102 59.48 6.06 -44.61
CA THR A 102 59.89 7.50 -44.72
C THR A 102 58.69 8.46 -44.74
N ALA A 103 58.74 9.41 -43.81
CA ALA A 103 58.57 10.86 -43.95
C ALA A 103 57.27 11.51 -44.48
N ALA A 104 56.77 12.41 -43.61
CA ALA A 104 56.35 13.79 -43.87
C ALA A 104 54.91 14.07 -44.32
N GLY A 105 54.17 14.80 -43.47
CA GLY A 105 53.14 15.74 -43.91
C GLY A 105 51.99 16.02 -42.94
N GLY A 106 52.10 17.11 -42.16
CA GLY A 106 50.97 18.01 -41.89
C GLY A 106 50.10 17.78 -40.65
N LEU A 107 50.38 18.54 -39.58
CA LEU A 107 49.38 19.09 -38.64
C LEU A 107 48.57 20.23 -39.33
N PRO A 108 47.41 20.74 -38.83
CA PRO A 108 47.17 21.03 -37.40
C PRO A 108 45.71 20.96 -36.83
N SER A 109 45.65 20.77 -35.50
CA SER A 109 44.80 21.45 -34.49
C SER A 109 43.40 22.01 -34.84
N SER A 110 42.39 21.54 -34.11
CA SER A 110 41.38 22.36 -33.37
C SER A 110 40.55 21.45 -32.44
N GLN A 111 40.77 21.48 -31.13
CA GLN A 111 39.90 22.13 -30.12
C GLN A 111 38.41 21.74 -30.17
N SER A 112 38.01 20.81 -29.28
CA SER A 112 36.93 21.02 -28.29
C SER A 112 36.77 19.75 -27.43
N ASP A 113 37.37 19.78 -26.25
CA ASP A 113 37.10 18.89 -25.13
C ASP A 113 35.81 19.34 -24.39
N GLU A 114 35.29 18.46 -23.53
CA GLU A 114 34.21 18.69 -22.54
C GLU A 114 32.75 18.43 -22.95
N THR A 115 32.40 17.17 -23.27
CA THR A 115 31.20 16.48 -22.73
C THR A 115 31.20 14.99 -23.11
N LYS A 116 32.18 14.20 -22.66
CA LYS A 116 32.05 12.74 -22.68
C LYS A 116 31.40 12.30 -21.37
N GLN A 117 30.07 12.40 -21.29
CA GLN A 117 29.32 11.62 -20.30
C GLN A 117 29.65 10.14 -20.57
N HIS A 118 30.37 9.50 -19.64
CA HIS A 118 30.70 8.09 -19.73
C HIS A 118 29.41 7.28 -19.85
N ALA A 119 29.22 6.59 -20.98
CA ALA A 119 28.08 5.72 -21.20
C ALA A 119 28.02 4.65 -20.10
N PRO A 120 26.82 4.37 -19.53
CA PRO A 120 26.70 3.41 -18.44
C PRO A 120 27.16 2.01 -18.89
N GLN A 121 28.11 1.42 -18.16
CA GLN A 121 28.78 0.17 -18.54
C GLN A 121 28.12 -1.06 -17.90
N GLY A 122 26.89 -1.39 -18.30
CA GLY A 122 26.21 -2.60 -17.84
C GLY A 122 24.73 -2.40 -17.62
N GLU A 123 23.95 -3.48 -17.61
CA GLU A 123 22.50 -3.40 -17.45
C GLU A 123 22.11 -2.77 -16.10
N ILE A 124 22.90 -3.02 -15.05
CA ILE A 124 22.65 -2.47 -13.72
C ILE A 124 22.90 -0.95 -13.67
N GLU A 125 23.88 -0.41 -14.38
CA GLU A 125 24.13 1.03 -14.53
C GLU A 125 22.97 1.71 -15.26
N TRP A 126 22.45 1.07 -16.29
CA TRP A 126 21.28 1.58 -17.01
C TRP A 126 20.04 1.58 -16.12
N LEU A 127 19.82 0.54 -15.31
CA LEU A 127 18.74 0.49 -14.34
C LEU A 127 18.90 1.54 -13.22
N LYS A 128 20.13 1.85 -12.80
CA LYS A 128 20.44 2.96 -11.87
C LYS A 128 19.98 4.31 -12.47
N GLU A 129 20.23 4.56 -13.75
CA GLU A 129 19.75 5.76 -14.45
C GLU A 129 18.23 5.77 -14.65
N GLU A 130 17.61 4.63 -14.94
CA GLU A 130 16.14 4.52 -15.04
C GLU A 130 15.46 4.84 -13.71
N LEU A 131 16.04 4.41 -12.58
CA LEU A 131 15.55 4.77 -11.25
C LEU A 131 15.64 6.29 -10.99
N LYS A 132 16.69 6.96 -11.47
CA LYS A 132 16.81 8.42 -11.37
C LYS A 132 15.72 9.11 -12.17
N LEU A 133 15.54 8.75 -13.45
CA LEU A 133 14.48 9.28 -14.29
C LEU A 133 13.09 9.08 -13.67
N SER A 134 12.79 7.85 -13.24
CA SER A 134 11.52 7.54 -12.60
C SER A 134 11.31 8.35 -11.31
N SER A 135 12.36 8.56 -10.52
CA SER A 135 12.27 9.36 -9.28
C SER A 135 12.02 10.84 -9.58
N MET A 136 12.68 11.41 -10.59
CA MET A 136 12.40 12.80 -11.02
C MET A 136 10.92 12.98 -11.41
N ILE A 137 10.38 12.02 -12.17
CA ILE A 137 8.97 12.04 -12.57
C ILE A 137 8.04 11.92 -11.37
N LEU A 138 8.23 10.93 -10.49
CA LEU A 138 7.35 10.69 -9.35
C LEU A 138 7.42 11.77 -8.27
N VAL A 139 8.55 12.46 -8.13
CA VAL A 139 8.65 13.64 -7.25
C VAL A 139 7.85 14.81 -7.83
N SER A 140 7.85 14.98 -9.15
CA SER A 140 7.09 16.05 -9.82
C SER A 140 5.59 15.79 -9.85
N ASP A 141 5.19 14.53 -10.09
CA ASP A 141 3.80 14.09 -10.10
C ASP A 141 3.71 12.64 -9.62
N TYR A 142 3.33 12.48 -8.35
CA TYR A 142 3.21 11.19 -7.68
C TYR A 142 1.91 10.45 -8.01
N LYS A 143 1.09 10.95 -8.95
CA LYS A 143 -0.19 10.34 -9.38
C LYS A 143 -0.10 9.69 -10.76
N VAL A 144 1.10 9.64 -11.35
CA VAL A 144 1.31 9.07 -12.69
C VAL A 144 1.37 7.55 -12.64
N TYR A 145 0.30 6.90 -13.10
CA TYR A 145 0.22 5.44 -13.14
C TYR A 145 1.34 4.80 -14.00
N ALA A 146 1.62 5.38 -15.17
CA ALA A 146 2.64 4.85 -16.10
C ALA A 146 4.05 4.85 -15.49
N ALA A 147 4.37 5.86 -14.67
CA ALA A 147 5.65 5.97 -13.99
C ALA A 147 5.84 4.85 -12.95
N PHE A 148 4.82 4.56 -12.13
CA PHE A 148 4.86 3.43 -11.21
C PHE A 148 4.97 2.09 -11.94
N MET A 149 4.26 1.90 -13.05
CA MET A 149 4.34 0.67 -13.85
C MET A 149 5.72 0.48 -14.47
N HIS A 150 6.34 1.56 -14.97
CA HIS A 150 7.72 1.52 -15.42
C HIS A 150 8.68 1.18 -14.29
N ARG A 151 8.49 1.79 -13.12
CA ARG A 151 9.30 1.49 -11.92
C ARG A 151 9.22 0.03 -11.51
N ARG A 152 8.03 -0.59 -11.55
CA ARG A 152 7.86 -2.03 -11.34
C ARG A 152 8.63 -2.87 -12.35
N TRP A 153 8.64 -2.46 -13.62
CA TRP A 153 9.43 -3.15 -14.65
C TRP A 153 10.94 -3.06 -14.37
N ILE A 154 11.46 -1.92 -13.92
CA ILE A 154 12.87 -1.76 -13.51
C ILE A 154 13.22 -2.81 -12.45
N PHE A 155 12.41 -2.93 -11.40
CA PHE A 155 12.64 -3.92 -10.33
C PHE A 155 12.53 -5.36 -10.79
N ALA A 156 11.64 -5.66 -11.75
CA ALA A 156 11.62 -6.99 -12.36
C ALA A 156 12.93 -7.31 -13.11
N GLN A 157 13.56 -6.31 -13.74
CA GLN A 157 14.89 -6.48 -14.35
C GLN A 157 15.99 -6.65 -13.30
N LEU A 158 15.93 -5.90 -12.18
CA LEU A 158 16.86 -6.06 -11.06
C LEU A 158 16.76 -7.44 -10.41
N GLU A 159 15.54 -7.93 -10.17
CA GLU A 159 15.30 -9.30 -9.68
C GLU A 159 15.90 -10.34 -10.62
N ARG A 160 15.70 -10.18 -11.95
CA ARG A 160 16.30 -11.06 -12.95
C ARG A 160 17.83 -11.05 -12.87
N LEU A 161 18.46 -9.88 -12.89
CA LEU A 161 19.92 -9.76 -12.81
C LEU A 161 20.49 -10.37 -11.51
N ALA A 162 19.81 -10.16 -10.38
CA ALA A 162 20.20 -10.76 -9.11
C ALA A 162 20.13 -12.29 -9.14
N LYS A 163 19.07 -12.86 -9.73
CA LYS A 163 18.93 -14.31 -9.91
C LYS A 163 19.99 -14.87 -10.86
N ASP A 164 20.22 -14.22 -11.99
CA ASP A 164 21.24 -14.63 -12.97
C ASP A 164 22.64 -14.67 -12.32
N ALA A 165 22.98 -13.65 -11.53
CA ALA A 165 24.24 -13.58 -10.80
C ALA A 165 24.38 -14.68 -9.73
N LEU A 166 23.29 -15.00 -9.03
CA LEU A 166 23.27 -16.12 -8.07
C LEU A 166 23.48 -17.47 -8.76
N PHE A 167 22.81 -17.71 -9.89
CA PHE A 167 22.98 -18.95 -10.64
C PHE A 167 24.41 -19.10 -11.16
N ALA A 168 25.01 -18.03 -11.67
CA ALA A 168 26.40 -18.03 -12.11
C ALA A 168 27.37 -18.44 -10.98
N ASN A 169 27.23 -17.85 -9.79
CA ASN A 169 28.06 -18.19 -8.62
C ASN A 169 27.87 -19.65 -8.16
N THR A 170 26.66 -20.19 -8.25
CA THR A 170 26.44 -21.61 -7.92
C THR A 170 27.04 -22.56 -8.96
N ALA A 171 26.98 -22.20 -10.24
CA ALA A 171 27.54 -23.01 -11.32
C ALA A 171 29.07 -23.09 -11.23
N THR A 172 29.74 -21.97 -10.90
CA THR A 172 31.20 -21.95 -10.70
C THR A 172 31.63 -22.84 -9.53
N ASN A 173 30.86 -22.88 -8.44
CA ASN A 173 31.15 -23.74 -7.28
C ASN A 173 30.98 -25.23 -7.60
N THR A 174 30.09 -25.59 -8.52
CA THR A 174 29.91 -26.99 -8.94
C THR A 174 30.94 -27.50 -9.94
N ALA A 175 31.65 -26.60 -10.65
CA ALA A 175 32.53 -26.96 -11.77
C ALA A 175 34.03 -27.01 -11.44
N GLY A 176 34.48 -26.66 -10.22
CA GLY A 176 35.92 -26.62 -9.90
C GLY A 176 36.28 -26.77 -8.43
N VAL A 177 37.10 -27.81 -8.16
CA VAL A 177 37.99 -28.06 -7.02
C VAL A 177 37.33 -28.17 -5.63
N ALA A 178 37.59 -29.29 -4.95
CA ALA A 178 37.19 -29.55 -3.58
C ALA A 178 37.47 -28.35 -2.66
N VAL A 179 36.41 -27.68 -2.20
CA VAL A 179 36.49 -26.65 -1.17
C VAL A 179 36.85 -27.33 0.14
N GLN A 180 38.15 -27.43 0.38
CA GLN A 180 38.73 -27.68 1.69
C GLN A 180 39.01 -26.33 2.35
N SER A 181 38.00 -25.70 2.96
CA SER A 181 38.13 -24.85 4.15
C SER A 181 36.81 -24.14 4.45
N ASP A 182 36.47 -24.10 5.73
CA ASP A 182 35.25 -23.53 6.32
C ASP A 182 35.25 -21.98 6.30
N SER A 183 35.91 -21.35 5.31
CA SER A 183 36.15 -19.90 5.25
C SER A 183 35.65 -19.18 4.00
N ASP A 184 35.17 -19.89 2.98
CA ASP A 184 34.71 -19.26 1.73
C ASP A 184 33.23 -18.85 1.83
N ARG A 185 32.97 -17.75 2.57
CA ARG A 185 31.68 -17.06 2.48
C ARG A 185 31.52 -16.53 1.05
N VAL A 186 30.56 -17.09 0.31
CA VAL A 186 30.17 -16.61 -1.03
C VAL A 186 29.89 -15.12 -0.95
N GLU A 187 30.71 -14.32 -1.63
CA GLU A 187 30.53 -12.88 -1.68
C GLU A 187 29.20 -12.56 -2.38
N CYS A 188 28.37 -11.73 -1.74
CA CYS A 188 27.07 -11.36 -2.29
C CYS A 188 27.26 -10.59 -3.62
N PRO A 189 26.66 -11.05 -4.74
CA PRO A 189 26.74 -10.35 -6.02
C PRO A 189 26.33 -8.88 -5.94
N GLU A 190 26.94 -8.01 -6.75
CA GLU A 190 26.59 -6.58 -6.78
C GLU A 190 25.10 -6.39 -7.08
N GLU A 191 24.57 -7.16 -8.02
CA GLU A 191 23.19 -7.13 -8.48
C GLU A 191 22.21 -7.38 -7.34
N LEU A 192 22.49 -8.38 -6.51
CA LEU A 192 21.66 -8.74 -5.36
C LEU A 192 21.74 -7.67 -4.26
N ARG A 193 22.95 -7.19 -3.95
CA ARG A 193 23.16 -6.12 -2.96
C ARG A 193 22.45 -4.83 -3.40
N PHE A 194 22.55 -4.48 -4.68
CA PHE A 194 21.90 -3.31 -5.23
C PHE A 194 20.38 -3.47 -5.27
N TRP A 195 19.86 -4.61 -5.72
CA TRP A 195 18.42 -4.90 -5.70
C TRP A 195 17.84 -4.77 -4.28
N SER A 196 18.52 -5.33 -3.29
CA SER A 196 18.13 -5.22 -1.88
C SER A 196 18.15 -3.77 -1.38
N SER A 197 19.25 -3.05 -1.60
CA SER A 197 19.35 -1.64 -1.21
C SER A 197 18.29 -0.78 -1.90
N ALA A 198 18.00 -1.04 -3.17
CA ALA A 198 16.98 -0.34 -3.93
C ALA A 198 15.58 -0.58 -3.34
N LEU A 199 15.20 -1.83 -3.06
CA LEU A 199 13.90 -2.15 -2.43
C LEU A 199 13.72 -1.46 -1.08
N MET A 200 14.77 -1.43 -0.25
CA MET A 200 14.73 -0.72 1.03
C MET A 200 14.56 0.80 0.88
N LYS A 201 15.17 1.39 -0.16
CA LYS A 201 14.96 2.80 -0.51
C LYS A 201 13.53 3.05 -1.00
N GLU A 202 12.95 2.16 -1.80
CA GLU A 202 11.56 2.27 -2.26
C GLU A 202 10.56 2.23 -1.12
N LYS A 203 10.79 1.36 -0.12
CA LYS A 203 9.95 1.35 1.08
C LYS A 203 9.94 2.72 1.75
N LYS A 204 11.11 3.36 1.92
CA LYS A 204 11.22 4.71 2.47
C LYS A 204 10.56 5.76 1.59
N GLN A 205 10.62 5.61 0.27
CA GLN A 205 9.91 6.51 -0.65
C GLN A 205 8.40 6.40 -0.52
N CYS A 206 7.86 5.18 -0.35
CA CYS A 206 6.44 5.00 -0.01
C CYS A 206 6.09 5.71 1.30
N ASP A 207 6.93 5.57 2.33
CA ASP A 207 6.73 6.27 3.62
C ASP A 207 6.67 7.80 3.41
N MET A 208 7.59 8.37 2.62
CA MET A 208 7.58 9.81 2.29
C MET A 208 6.37 10.25 1.47
N LEU A 209 5.96 9.46 0.47
CA LEU A 209 4.77 9.77 -0.35
C LEU A 209 3.49 9.75 0.47
N LEU A 210 3.36 8.80 1.41
CA LEU A 210 2.22 8.71 2.32
C LEU A 210 2.27 9.75 3.44
N ALA A 211 3.45 10.24 3.81
CA ALA A 211 3.57 11.40 4.69
C ALA A 211 3.08 12.69 4.00
N ALA A 212 3.36 12.85 2.69
CA ALA A 212 2.91 14.00 1.90
C ALA A 212 1.41 13.94 1.54
N ASP A 213 0.91 12.75 1.18
CA ASP A 213 -0.50 12.51 0.86
C ASP A 213 -0.91 11.12 1.35
N GLU A 214 -1.48 11.09 2.54
CA GLU A 214 -1.83 9.84 3.23
C GLU A 214 -2.96 9.05 2.58
N ARG A 215 -3.68 9.66 1.63
CA ARG A 215 -4.77 9.05 0.86
C ARG A 215 -4.34 8.70 -0.56
N ASN A 216 -3.06 8.86 -0.90
CA ASN A 216 -2.53 8.52 -2.21
C ASN A 216 -2.62 7.01 -2.47
N PHE A 217 -3.64 6.60 -3.22
CA PHE A 217 -3.86 5.20 -3.54
C PHE A 217 -2.74 4.58 -4.40
N HIS A 218 -2.01 5.37 -5.20
CA HIS A 218 -0.84 4.89 -5.93
C HIS A 218 0.27 4.50 -4.97
N ALA A 219 0.57 5.34 -3.97
CA ALA A 219 1.57 5.05 -2.94
C ALA A 219 1.16 3.84 -2.10
N TRP A 220 -0.11 3.69 -1.70
CA TRP A 220 -0.59 2.51 -0.98
C TRP A 220 -0.50 1.23 -1.82
N ASN A 221 -0.91 1.27 -3.09
CA ASN A 221 -0.78 0.14 -4.00
C ASN A 221 0.70 -0.24 -4.22
N TYR A 222 1.55 0.75 -4.42
CA TYR A 222 2.98 0.56 -4.63
C TYR A 222 3.65 0.02 -3.37
N ARG A 223 3.29 0.51 -2.19
CA ARG A 223 3.74 0.00 -0.89
C ARG A 223 3.42 -1.48 -0.73
N ARG A 224 2.17 -1.90 -0.97
CA ARG A 224 1.79 -3.33 -0.92
C ARG A 224 2.64 -4.17 -1.87
N TRP A 225 2.89 -3.69 -3.08
CA TRP A 225 3.75 -4.38 -4.03
C TRP A 225 5.20 -4.46 -3.53
N ILE A 226 5.80 -3.34 -3.09
CA ILE A 226 7.17 -3.30 -2.55
C ILE A 226 7.36 -4.22 -1.35
N LEU A 227 6.40 -4.29 -0.42
CA LEU A 227 6.50 -5.20 0.73
C LEU A 227 6.51 -6.66 0.29
N ARG A 228 5.75 -7.03 -0.74
CA ARG A 228 5.81 -8.37 -1.34
C ARG A 228 7.16 -8.61 -2.03
N GLU A 229 7.70 -7.61 -2.73
CA GLU A 229 9.04 -7.71 -3.35
C GLU A 229 10.13 -7.93 -2.30
N ILE A 230 10.10 -7.20 -1.18
CA ILE A 230 11.03 -7.37 -0.06
C ILE A 230 10.93 -8.79 0.50
N ALA A 231 9.72 -9.28 0.78
CA ALA A 231 9.53 -10.64 1.29
C ALA A 231 10.07 -11.70 0.31
N ARG A 232 9.86 -11.53 -1.01
CA ARG A 232 10.44 -12.45 -2.02
C ARG A 232 11.96 -12.40 -2.06
N MET A 233 12.54 -11.21 -1.94
CA MET A 233 13.99 -11.03 -1.85
C MET A 233 14.55 -11.69 -0.58
N GLU A 234 13.91 -11.51 0.58
CA GLU A 234 14.32 -12.12 1.86
C GLU A 234 14.25 -13.65 1.79
N GLN A 235 13.21 -14.21 1.16
CA GLN A 235 13.12 -15.66 0.89
C GLN A 235 14.28 -16.16 0.03
N LEU A 236 14.66 -15.41 -1.01
CA LEU A 236 15.80 -15.76 -1.86
C LEU A 236 17.13 -15.70 -1.09
N LEU A 237 17.34 -14.66 -0.27
CA LEU A 237 18.52 -14.55 0.59
C LEU A 237 18.64 -15.73 1.56
N ALA A 238 17.52 -16.12 2.18
CA ALA A 238 17.46 -17.27 3.08
C ALA A 238 17.76 -18.59 2.33
N GLN A 239 17.19 -18.78 1.14
CA GLN A 239 17.42 -19.98 0.31
C GLN A 239 18.90 -20.19 -0.03
N TYR A 240 19.64 -19.11 -0.30
CA TYR A 240 21.07 -19.16 -0.65
C TYR A 240 22.00 -18.90 0.55
N SER A 241 21.46 -18.78 1.77
CA SER A 241 22.22 -18.48 3.01
C SER A 241 23.12 -17.24 2.90
N ILE A 242 22.63 -16.18 2.25
CA ILE A 242 23.38 -14.95 1.99
C ILE A 242 23.14 -13.94 3.10
N ASP A 243 24.21 -13.55 3.80
CA ASP A 243 24.21 -12.42 4.72
C ASP A 243 24.65 -11.14 4.00
N LEU A 244 23.73 -10.21 3.79
CA LEU A 244 23.99 -8.91 3.17
C LEU A 244 25.01 -8.08 3.96
N ASN A 245 25.09 -8.25 5.29
CA ASN A 245 25.94 -7.45 6.16
C ASN A 245 27.39 -7.95 6.25
N ALA A 246 27.67 -9.17 5.77
CA ALA A 246 29.01 -9.77 5.84
C ALA A 246 30.11 -8.94 5.13
N SER A 247 29.73 -8.07 4.18
CA SER A 247 30.65 -7.17 3.47
C SER A 247 30.84 -5.79 4.10
N ALA A 248 29.95 -5.35 5.00
CA ALA A 248 29.99 -4.00 5.57
C ALA A 248 30.99 -3.87 6.73
N SER A 249 31.31 -4.97 7.43
CA SER A 249 32.15 -4.97 8.63
C SER A 249 33.64 -4.66 8.41
N LYS A 250 34.09 -4.39 7.17
CA LYS A 250 35.49 -4.03 6.90
C LYS A 250 35.77 -2.53 6.79
N ASN A 251 34.77 -1.65 6.65
CA ASN A 251 35.00 -0.21 6.44
C ASN A 251 33.92 0.66 7.09
N THR A 252 33.88 0.78 8.42
CA THR A 252 33.41 2.01 9.11
C THR A 252 33.73 1.93 10.60
N ALA A 253 34.90 2.43 10.95
CA ALA A 253 35.11 3.04 12.25
C ALA A 253 34.74 4.53 12.09
N GLU A 254 34.02 5.06 13.07
CA GLU A 254 33.77 6.49 13.31
C GLU A 254 32.82 7.20 12.32
N GLY A 255 31.58 7.44 12.79
CA GLY A 255 30.59 8.28 12.11
C GLY A 255 29.32 8.40 12.94
N GLU A 256 29.17 9.55 13.60
CA GLU A 256 28.10 9.90 14.54
C GLU A 256 26.69 9.62 14.00
N ALA A 257 25.85 9.00 14.82
CA ALA A 257 24.43 8.80 14.54
C ALA A 257 23.69 10.16 14.61
N PRO A 258 22.82 10.49 13.62
CA PRO A 258 22.06 11.74 13.66
C PRO A 258 20.94 11.68 14.71
N ALA A 259 20.84 12.74 15.51
CA ALA A 259 19.97 12.89 16.69
C ALA A 259 18.44 12.74 16.45
N MET A 260 17.97 12.71 15.19
CA MET A 260 16.53 12.58 14.88
C MET A 260 15.88 11.24 15.27
N LYS A 261 16.68 10.17 15.47
CA LYS A 261 16.12 8.86 15.88
C LYS A 261 15.77 8.78 17.37
N GLN A 262 16.37 9.63 18.20
CA GLN A 262 16.08 9.64 19.64
C GLN A 262 14.78 10.39 19.94
N GLU A 263 14.45 11.44 19.19
CA GLU A 263 13.19 12.18 19.37
C GLU A 263 11.97 11.36 18.95
N GLU A 264 12.03 10.57 17.86
CA GLU A 264 10.93 9.68 17.46
C GLU A 264 10.70 8.51 18.44
N GLU A 265 11.77 8.00 19.09
CA GLU A 265 11.67 6.95 20.10
C GLU A 265 11.16 7.51 21.45
N GLU A 266 11.53 8.74 21.81
CA GLU A 266 11.03 9.42 23.00
C GLU A 266 9.56 9.87 22.87
N GLU A 267 9.13 10.37 21.69
CA GLU A 267 7.72 10.69 21.44
C GLU A 267 6.82 9.44 21.46
N GLN A 268 7.31 8.31 20.92
CA GLN A 268 6.59 7.04 20.98
C GLN A 268 6.47 6.50 22.42
N GLN A 269 7.49 6.69 23.25
CA GLN A 269 7.45 6.32 24.68
C GLN A 269 6.56 7.26 25.51
N GLN A 270 6.46 8.55 25.15
CA GLN A 270 5.58 9.50 25.85
C GLN A 270 4.11 9.30 25.49
N GLN A 271 3.77 8.91 24.25
CA GLN A 271 2.39 8.60 23.87
C GLN A 271 1.87 7.28 24.48
N GLN A 272 2.75 6.33 24.82
CA GLN A 272 2.36 5.12 25.56
C GLN A 272 2.01 5.36 27.04
N LYS A 273 2.46 6.48 27.63
CA LYS A 273 2.18 6.82 29.04
C LYS A 273 0.77 7.40 29.29
N GLN A 274 -0.02 7.68 28.25
CA GLN A 274 -1.37 8.25 28.37
C GLN A 274 -2.51 7.23 28.15
N LYS A 275 -2.23 5.92 28.12
CA LYS A 275 -3.28 4.89 28.10
C LYS A 275 -3.99 4.83 29.47
N PRO A 276 -5.33 4.87 29.53
CA PRO A 276 -6.06 4.39 30.68
C PRO A 276 -5.76 2.89 30.84
N GLN A 277 -5.22 2.48 31.99
CA GLN A 277 -5.00 1.07 32.28
C GLN A 277 -6.36 0.34 32.31
N PRO A 278 -6.59 -0.70 31.48
CA PRO A 278 -7.66 -1.63 31.74
C PRO A 278 -7.30 -2.41 33.02
N ARG A 279 -8.30 -2.63 33.89
CA ARG A 279 -8.16 -3.39 35.15
C ARG A 279 -7.41 -4.70 34.90
N ALA A 280 -6.17 -4.77 35.36
CA ALA A 280 -5.35 -5.97 35.33
C ALA A 280 -6.04 -7.08 36.14
N ARG A 281 -6.57 -8.09 35.45
CA ARG A 281 -6.77 -9.41 36.05
C ARG A 281 -5.39 -10.08 36.13
N SER A 282 -4.90 -10.24 37.36
CA SER A 282 -3.71 -11.00 37.72
C SER A 282 -3.84 -12.44 37.24
N GLY A 283 -3.04 -12.86 36.24
CA GLY A 283 -2.94 -14.24 35.80
C GLY A 283 -1.72 -14.48 34.91
N GLY A 284 -0.69 -15.11 35.49
CA GLY A 284 0.43 -15.85 34.86
C GLY A 284 0.93 -15.45 33.47
N ASP A 285 2.03 -14.69 33.44
CA ASP A 285 2.90 -14.52 32.27
C ASP A 285 3.73 -15.81 32.04
N ASN A 286 3.20 -16.72 31.23
CA ASN A 286 3.99 -17.75 30.56
C ASN A 286 4.15 -17.29 29.11
N GLY A 287 5.40 -17.16 28.64
CA GLY A 287 5.76 -16.61 27.33
C GLY A 287 5.22 -17.41 26.13
N GLU A 288 3.91 -17.30 25.88
CA GLU A 288 3.28 -17.74 24.64
C GLU A 288 3.88 -16.92 23.47
N PRO A 289 4.26 -17.57 22.36
CA PRO A 289 4.80 -16.88 21.20
C PRO A 289 3.72 -15.99 20.60
N CYS A 290 3.77 -14.70 20.93
CA CYS A 290 2.97 -13.66 20.29
C CYS A 290 3.36 -13.57 18.81
N GLY A 291 2.41 -13.84 17.90
CA GLY A 291 2.63 -13.78 16.46
C GLY A 291 2.22 -15.04 15.67
N SER A 292 1.19 -15.78 16.10
CA SER A 292 0.68 -16.91 15.31
C SER A 292 -0.38 -16.47 14.28
N PHE A 293 -1.14 -15.40 14.55
CA PHE A 293 -2.16 -14.91 13.62
C PHE A 293 -1.57 -14.11 12.45
N PHE A 294 -0.75 -13.11 12.76
CA PHE A 294 -0.04 -12.30 11.75
C PHE A 294 1.37 -12.81 11.53
N ILE A 295 1.79 -12.87 10.26
CA ILE A 295 3.22 -13.02 9.96
C ILE A 295 3.98 -11.73 10.33
N PRO A 296 5.30 -11.77 10.55
CA PRO A 296 6.07 -10.60 11.00
C PRO A 296 5.89 -9.34 10.13
N GLU A 297 5.75 -9.50 8.82
CA GLU A 297 5.56 -8.40 7.85
C GLU A 297 4.20 -7.73 8.03
N GLU A 298 3.16 -8.52 8.26
CA GLU A 298 1.81 -8.03 8.53
C GLU A 298 1.73 -7.34 9.87
N LEU A 299 2.39 -7.87 10.91
CA LEU A 299 2.45 -7.23 12.22
C LEU A 299 3.12 -5.83 12.13
N LYS A 300 4.19 -5.71 11.35
CA LYS A 300 4.84 -4.41 11.06
C LYS A 300 3.87 -3.45 10.36
N GLU A 301 3.11 -3.95 9.38
CA GLU A 301 2.16 -3.13 8.64
C GLU A 301 0.90 -2.77 9.47
N MET A 302 0.46 -3.64 10.38
CA MET A 302 -0.58 -3.32 11.36
C MET A 302 -0.14 -2.19 12.27
N LYS A 303 1.09 -2.21 12.79
CA LYS A 303 1.66 -1.09 13.57
C LYS A 303 1.72 0.22 12.77
N PHE A 304 2.11 0.15 11.50
CA PHE A 304 2.12 1.29 10.60
C PHE A 304 0.71 1.90 10.43
N THR A 305 -0.29 1.07 10.12
CA THR A 305 -1.68 1.54 9.98
C THR A 305 -2.26 2.07 11.28
N THR A 306 -1.91 1.48 12.44
CA THR A 306 -2.28 2.00 13.76
C THR A 306 -1.76 3.43 13.95
N THR A 307 -0.52 3.70 13.57
CA THR A 307 0.07 5.06 13.64
C THR A 307 -0.68 6.03 12.73
N MET A 308 -0.99 5.61 11.50
CA MET A 308 -1.73 6.44 10.53
C MET A 308 -3.15 6.77 11.02
N LEU A 309 -3.88 5.80 11.57
CA LEU A 309 -5.23 6.01 12.08
C LEU A 309 -5.27 6.90 13.31
N ARG A 310 -4.33 6.73 14.26
CA ARG A 310 -4.21 7.61 15.42
C ARG A 310 -3.94 9.07 15.05
N ARG A 311 -3.27 9.29 13.91
CA ARG A 311 -3.03 10.64 13.37
C ARG A 311 -4.28 11.21 12.69
N ASN A 312 -4.98 10.40 11.91
CA ASN A 312 -6.20 10.82 11.21
C ASN A 312 -7.16 9.65 10.96
N PHE A 313 -8.29 9.64 11.67
CA PHE A 313 -9.34 8.65 11.48
C PHE A 313 -10.01 8.72 10.10
N SER A 314 -9.94 9.84 9.38
CA SER A 314 -10.47 9.97 8.02
C SER A 314 -9.59 9.37 6.93
N ASN A 315 -8.50 8.70 7.32
CA ASN A 315 -7.67 7.98 6.39
C ASN A 315 -8.29 6.63 5.99
N TYR A 316 -9.23 6.66 5.04
CA TYR A 316 -9.84 5.44 4.48
C TYR A 316 -8.81 4.43 3.95
N SER A 317 -7.65 4.88 3.47
CA SER A 317 -6.62 3.98 2.94
C SER A 317 -5.95 3.17 4.05
N ALA A 318 -5.75 3.75 5.23
CA ALA A 318 -5.25 3.04 6.40
C ALA A 318 -6.26 1.99 6.91
N TRP A 319 -7.56 2.36 7.02
CA TRP A 319 -8.63 1.41 7.34
C TRP A 319 -8.70 0.26 6.35
N HIS A 320 -8.68 0.57 5.04
CA HIS A 320 -8.68 -0.44 3.99
C HIS A 320 -7.47 -1.37 4.08
N GLN A 321 -6.27 -0.83 4.33
CA GLN A 321 -5.06 -1.64 4.48
C GLN A 321 -5.18 -2.60 5.67
N ARG A 322 -5.72 -2.17 6.81
CA ARG A 322 -6.01 -3.07 7.95
C ARG A 322 -6.95 -4.20 7.55
N GLY A 323 -8.02 -3.86 6.84
CA GLY A 323 -8.97 -4.85 6.35
C GLY A 323 -8.34 -5.89 5.43
N VAL A 324 -7.44 -5.46 4.53
CA VAL A 324 -6.67 -6.38 3.68
C VAL A 324 -5.81 -7.34 4.51
N ILE A 325 -5.07 -6.82 5.49
CA ILE A 325 -4.18 -7.63 6.34
C ILE A 325 -4.97 -8.65 7.15
N ILE A 326 -6.03 -8.20 7.86
CA ILE A 326 -6.90 -9.07 8.64
C ILE A 326 -7.54 -10.14 7.76
N ASN A 327 -8.05 -9.78 6.57
CA ASN A 327 -8.66 -10.74 5.67
C ASN A 327 -7.67 -11.82 5.19
N THR A 328 -6.43 -11.43 4.85
CA THR A 328 -5.39 -12.40 4.46
C THR A 328 -5.00 -13.30 5.64
N ALA A 329 -4.93 -12.78 6.86
CA ALA A 329 -4.65 -13.57 8.05
C ALA A 329 -5.79 -14.56 8.38
N LEU A 330 -7.04 -14.13 8.27
CA LEU A 330 -8.22 -15.00 8.44
C LEU A 330 -8.25 -16.13 7.40
N GLN A 331 -7.92 -15.85 6.13
CA GLN A 331 -7.82 -16.88 5.09
C GLN A 331 -6.79 -17.96 5.46
N ARG A 332 -5.59 -17.56 5.93
CA ARG A 332 -4.59 -18.53 6.40
C ARG A 332 -5.09 -19.36 7.59
N LEU A 333 -5.79 -18.73 8.53
CA LEU A 333 -6.37 -19.44 9.69
C LEU A 333 -7.44 -20.46 9.27
N GLN A 334 -8.17 -20.20 8.17
CA GLN A 334 -9.14 -21.15 7.61
C GLN A 334 -8.49 -22.32 6.86
N GLU A 335 -7.40 -22.07 6.14
CA GLU A 335 -6.72 -23.08 5.31
C GLU A 335 -5.83 -24.03 6.12
N LYS A 336 -5.19 -23.55 7.19
CA LYS A 336 -4.20 -24.33 7.92
C LYS A 336 -4.80 -25.36 8.88
N SER A 337 -4.41 -26.62 8.68
CA SER A 337 -4.48 -27.68 9.68
C SER A 337 -3.25 -27.58 10.60
N GLU A 338 -3.17 -26.52 11.41
CA GLU A 338 -2.20 -26.44 12.50
C GLU A 338 -2.65 -27.35 13.67
N ASP A 339 -1.73 -27.66 14.59
CA ASP A 339 -2.09 -28.30 15.84
C ASP A 339 -3.09 -27.43 16.62
N ASP A 340 -3.91 -28.08 17.45
CA ASP A 340 -5.04 -27.44 18.13
C ASP A 340 -4.59 -26.26 19.03
N VAL A 341 -3.38 -26.33 19.59
CA VAL A 341 -2.82 -25.30 20.47
C VAL A 341 -2.45 -24.05 19.67
N THR A 342 -1.69 -24.20 18.58
CA THR A 342 -1.32 -23.05 17.72
C THR A 342 -2.55 -22.37 17.13
N ARG A 343 -3.55 -23.17 16.75
CA ARG A 343 -4.83 -22.66 16.24
C ARG A 343 -5.61 -21.86 17.28
N ASP A 344 -5.68 -22.34 18.52
CA ASP A 344 -6.34 -21.64 19.62
C ASP A 344 -5.67 -20.29 19.94
N VAL A 345 -4.33 -20.26 20.00
CA VAL A 345 -3.58 -19.01 20.18
C VAL A 345 -3.89 -18.02 19.06
N ALA A 346 -3.87 -18.47 17.80
CA ALA A 346 -4.16 -17.60 16.65
C ALA A 346 -5.61 -17.08 16.66
N LEU A 347 -6.57 -17.88 17.12
CA LEU A 347 -7.96 -17.45 17.31
C LEU A 347 -8.09 -16.37 18.39
N ARG A 348 -7.41 -16.55 19.52
CA ARG A 348 -7.36 -15.54 20.61
C ARG A 348 -6.75 -14.23 20.14
N GLU A 349 -5.63 -14.29 19.42
CA GLU A 349 -4.98 -13.11 18.82
C GLU A 349 -5.90 -12.43 17.79
N ALA A 350 -6.60 -13.19 16.95
CA ALA A 350 -7.52 -12.64 15.97
C ALA A 350 -8.70 -11.89 16.62
N TRP A 351 -9.32 -12.46 17.66
CA TRP A 351 -10.37 -11.78 18.42
C TRP A 351 -9.86 -10.51 19.09
N GLY A 352 -8.70 -10.57 19.76
CA GLY A 352 -8.09 -9.41 20.41
C GLY A 352 -7.79 -8.28 19.42
N GLN A 353 -7.37 -8.61 18.19
CA GLN A 353 -7.18 -7.60 17.16
C GLN A 353 -8.51 -6.97 16.70
N LEU A 354 -9.56 -7.77 16.47
CA LEU A 354 -10.86 -7.22 16.07
C LEU A 354 -11.45 -6.32 17.17
N GLU A 355 -11.26 -6.67 18.45
CA GLU A 355 -11.69 -5.83 19.59
C GLU A 355 -10.93 -4.49 19.63
N GLU A 356 -9.62 -4.49 19.38
CA GLU A 356 -8.83 -3.25 19.24
C GLU A 356 -9.37 -2.37 18.09
N ASP A 357 -9.67 -2.99 16.95
CA ASP A 357 -10.20 -2.29 15.79
C ASP A 357 -11.61 -1.74 16.02
N LEU A 358 -12.45 -2.45 16.79
CA LEU A 358 -13.74 -1.95 17.23
C LEU A 358 -13.59 -0.71 18.12
N GLU A 359 -12.60 -0.70 19.03
CA GLU A 359 -12.31 0.48 19.86
C GLU A 359 -11.87 1.69 19.01
N PHE A 360 -11.03 1.45 18.00
CA PHE A 360 -10.67 2.51 17.05
C PHE A 360 -11.89 3.04 16.29
N PHE A 361 -12.79 2.16 15.85
CA PHE A 361 -14.03 2.57 15.19
C PHE A 361 -14.88 3.45 16.13
N ILE A 362 -15.12 3.00 17.36
CA ILE A 362 -15.92 3.74 18.34
C ILE A 362 -15.30 5.12 18.63
N THR A 363 -13.98 5.17 18.82
CA THR A 363 -13.25 6.43 19.01
C THR A 363 -13.42 7.36 17.80
N ALA A 364 -13.25 6.83 16.58
CA ALA A 364 -13.40 7.61 15.35
C ALA A 364 -14.80 8.22 15.21
N VAL A 365 -15.84 7.42 15.52
CA VAL A 365 -17.24 7.84 15.46
C VAL A 365 -17.55 8.95 16.48
N TYR A 366 -16.96 8.92 17.68
CA TYR A 366 -17.08 10.04 18.63
C TYR A 366 -16.27 11.27 18.22
N CYS A 367 -15.15 11.11 17.50
CA CYS A 367 -14.35 12.25 17.02
C CYS A 367 -15.02 12.99 15.86
N ASP A 368 -15.53 12.25 14.88
CA ASP A 368 -16.27 12.80 13.74
C ASP A 368 -17.31 11.79 13.24
N PRO A 369 -18.57 11.87 13.69
CA PRO A 369 -19.62 10.95 13.27
C PRO A 369 -19.99 11.10 11.79
N ALA A 370 -19.60 12.19 11.13
CA ALA A 370 -19.87 12.42 9.70
C ALA A 370 -18.84 11.72 8.78
N ASP A 371 -17.68 11.34 9.31
CA ASP A 371 -16.64 10.65 8.55
C ASP A 371 -17.03 9.22 8.19
N GLN A 372 -17.35 9.02 6.91
CA GLN A 372 -17.75 7.73 6.36
C GLN A 372 -16.71 6.62 6.50
N SER A 373 -15.43 6.93 6.69
CA SER A 373 -14.34 5.96 6.60
C SER A 373 -14.48 4.84 7.62
N ALA A 374 -14.74 5.22 8.88
CA ALA A 374 -14.97 4.28 9.98
C ALA A 374 -16.27 3.47 9.78
N TRP A 375 -17.34 4.11 9.28
CA TRP A 375 -18.63 3.44 9.02
C TRP A 375 -18.57 2.38 7.93
N TYR A 376 -17.73 2.56 6.91
CA TYR A 376 -17.46 1.48 5.96
C TYR A 376 -16.64 0.35 6.58
N TYR A 377 -15.70 0.69 7.46
CA TYR A 377 -14.83 -0.29 8.11
C TYR A 377 -15.55 -1.20 9.11
N VAL A 378 -16.52 -0.70 9.87
CA VAL A 378 -17.28 -1.54 10.84
C VAL A 378 -18.05 -2.68 10.15
N GLN A 379 -18.50 -2.48 8.90
CA GLN A 379 -19.13 -3.55 8.13
C GLN A 379 -18.14 -4.70 7.83
N PHE A 380 -16.87 -4.38 7.62
CA PHE A 380 -15.81 -5.38 7.50
C PHE A 380 -15.58 -6.09 8.85
N LEU A 381 -15.47 -5.33 9.95
CA LEU A 381 -15.27 -5.92 11.29
C LEU A 381 -16.37 -6.91 11.67
N ILE A 382 -17.64 -6.57 11.44
CA ILE A 382 -18.78 -7.46 11.71
C ILE A 382 -18.65 -8.76 10.89
N ARG A 383 -18.30 -8.66 9.59
CA ARG A 383 -18.09 -9.85 8.73
C ARG A 383 -16.89 -10.69 9.16
N SER A 384 -15.83 -10.06 9.64
CA SER A 384 -14.66 -10.74 10.18
C SER A 384 -15.00 -11.47 11.49
N ALA A 385 -15.74 -10.84 12.40
CA ALA A 385 -16.24 -11.46 13.62
C ALA A 385 -17.16 -12.65 13.31
N ASP A 386 -18.08 -12.52 12.36
CA ASP A 386 -18.92 -13.64 11.87
C ASP A 386 -18.08 -14.79 11.30
N THR A 387 -16.93 -14.48 10.69
CA THR A 387 -16.02 -15.49 10.16
C THR A 387 -15.30 -16.23 11.27
N LEU A 388 -14.79 -15.52 12.28
CA LEU A 388 -14.18 -16.13 13.46
C LEU A 388 -15.17 -16.97 14.26
N GLU A 389 -16.39 -16.50 14.45
CA GLU A 389 -17.45 -17.24 15.12
C GLU A 389 -17.76 -18.57 14.39
N ARG A 390 -17.77 -18.57 13.05
CA ARG A 390 -17.91 -19.81 12.26
C ARG A 390 -16.74 -20.78 12.44
N ILE A 391 -15.53 -20.26 12.66
CA ILE A 391 -14.35 -21.08 12.90
C ILE A 391 -14.38 -21.66 14.33
N SER A 392 -14.76 -20.84 15.31
CA SER A 392 -14.88 -21.23 16.72
C SER A 392 -16.11 -20.58 17.35
N PRO A 393 -17.20 -21.33 17.57
CA PRO A 393 -18.43 -20.81 18.17
C PRO A 393 -18.31 -20.38 19.64
N ALA A 394 -17.17 -20.62 20.29
CA ALA A 394 -16.96 -20.33 21.71
C ALA A 394 -17.08 -18.83 22.07
N HIS A 395 -16.89 -17.95 21.08
CA HIS A 395 -16.82 -16.49 21.27
C HIS A 395 -18.11 -15.76 20.87
N HIS A 396 -19.26 -16.45 20.85
CA HIS A 396 -20.54 -15.87 20.45
C HIS A 396 -20.91 -14.58 21.22
N ALA A 397 -20.65 -14.54 22.53
CA ALA A 397 -20.92 -13.36 23.35
C ALA A 397 -20.09 -12.14 22.90
N VAL A 398 -18.79 -12.34 22.64
CA VAL A 398 -17.88 -11.30 22.12
C VAL A 398 -18.35 -10.83 20.75
N ARG A 399 -18.77 -11.75 19.87
CA ARG A 399 -19.31 -11.41 18.55
C ARG A 399 -20.50 -10.45 18.63
N ILE A 400 -21.40 -10.61 19.62
CA ILE A 400 -22.56 -9.72 19.79
C ILE A 400 -22.10 -8.27 20.05
N GLU A 401 -20.98 -8.06 20.73
CA GLU A 401 -20.45 -6.72 21.04
C GLU A 401 -20.10 -5.91 19.78
N PHE A 402 -19.73 -6.56 18.67
CA PHE A 402 -19.48 -5.90 17.38
C PHE A 402 -20.73 -5.29 16.74
N THR A 403 -21.93 -5.62 17.26
CA THR A 403 -23.19 -4.99 16.87
C THR A 403 -23.70 -4.05 17.96
N THR A 404 -23.66 -4.47 19.23
CA THR A 404 -24.27 -3.69 20.32
C THR A 404 -23.46 -2.46 20.70
N ARG A 405 -22.12 -2.50 20.66
CA ARG A 405 -21.29 -1.33 20.99
C ARG A 405 -21.45 -0.20 19.96
N PRO A 406 -21.44 -0.45 18.64
CA PRO A 406 -21.80 0.57 17.66
C PRO A 406 -23.21 1.15 17.83
N ILE A 407 -24.21 0.31 18.16
CA ILE A 407 -25.58 0.80 18.45
C ILE A 407 -25.55 1.77 19.64
N GLN A 408 -24.90 1.38 20.74
CA GLN A 408 -24.78 2.21 21.94
C GLN A 408 -24.13 3.58 21.61
N ALA A 409 -23.03 3.59 20.86
CA ALA A 409 -22.39 4.83 20.43
C ALA A 409 -23.30 5.71 19.57
N CYS A 410 -24.11 5.11 18.69
CA CYS A 410 -25.09 5.84 17.89
C CYS A 410 -26.19 6.46 18.78
N ILE A 411 -26.72 5.73 19.77
CA ILE A 411 -27.74 6.21 20.71
C ILE A 411 -27.22 7.42 21.49
N GLU A 412 -25.99 7.33 22.00
CA GLU A 412 -25.34 8.43 22.73
C GLU A 412 -25.13 9.67 21.86
N LEU A 413 -24.64 9.49 20.63
CA LEU A 413 -24.47 10.59 19.67
C LEU A 413 -25.79 11.27 19.31
N LEU A 414 -26.85 10.49 19.04
CA LEU A 414 -28.18 11.03 18.77
C LEU A 414 -28.71 11.82 19.98
N GLY A 415 -28.46 11.33 21.20
CA GLY A 415 -28.89 11.99 22.42
C GLY A 415 -28.18 13.31 22.65
N GLU A 416 -26.88 13.36 22.39
CA GLU A 416 -26.10 14.58 22.48
C GLU A 416 -26.53 15.60 21.41
N GLU A 417 -26.77 15.16 20.18
CA GLU A 417 -27.26 16.02 19.10
C GLU A 417 -28.63 16.64 19.45
N LYS A 418 -29.58 15.83 19.94
CA LYS A 418 -30.89 16.30 20.41
C LYS A 418 -30.77 17.27 21.59
N ARG A 419 -29.79 17.05 22.49
CA ARG A 419 -29.50 17.93 23.63
C ARG A 419 -28.94 19.29 23.18
N LEU A 420 -28.11 19.31 22.15
CA LEU A 420 -27.52 20.52 21.58
C LEU A 420 -28.50 21.30 20.69
N GLY A 421 -29.53 20.62 20.16
CA GLY A 421 -30.54 21.22 19.28
C GLY A 421 -30.13 21.22 17.80
N ASP A 422 -29.06 20.51 17.45
CA ASP A 422 -28.50 20.44 16.10
C ASP A 422 -29.23 19.38 15.27
N GLU A 423 -30.48 19.66 14.87
CA GLU A 423 -31.35 18.63 14.27
C GLU A 423 -30.82 17.99 12.96
N ALA A 424 -30.32 16.76 13.09
CA ALA A 424 -29.88 15.81 12.06
C ALA A 424 -28.59 16.15 11.29
N GLU A 425 -27.58 16.64 11.99
CA GLU A 425 -26.23 16.73 11.41
C GLU A 425 -25.58 15.34 11.25
N ALA A 426 -25.81 14.41 12.19
CA ALA A 426 -25.19 13.08 12.15
C ALA A 426 -25.99 12.09 11.29
N TYR A 427 -25.77 12.13 9.96
CA TYR A 427 -26.39 11.21 9.00
C TYR A 427 -26.06 9.73 9.28
N TRP A 428 -24.78 9.41 9.53
CA TRP A 428 -24.31 8.03 9.59
C TRP A 428 -24.79 7.23 10.81
N PRO A 429 -24.83 7.77 12.04
CA PRO A 429 -25.44 7.06 13.17
C PRO A 429 -26.89 6.65 12.91
N ARG A 430 -27.70 7.56 12.34
CA ARG A 430 -29.10 7.28 11.97
C ARG A 430 -29.18 6.19 10.91
N TYR A 431 -28.35 6.29 9.89
CA TYR A 431 -28.30 5.30 8.81
C TYR A 431 -27.89 3.93 9.35
N TYR A 432 -26.89 3.87 10.23
CA TYR A 432 -26.46 2.64 10.87
C TYR A 432 -27.60 2.01 11.69
N LEU A 433 -28.22 2.76 12.61
CA LEU A 433 -29.36 2.29 13.41
C LEU A 433 -30.51 1.79 12.51
N PHE A 434 -30.84 2.54 11.46
CA PHE A 434 -31.88 2.16 10.49
C PHE A 434 -31.55 0.81 9.84
N THR A 435 -30.32 0.61 9.36
CA THR A 435 -29.93 -0.63 8.69
C THR A 435 -29.85 -1.84 9.62
N VAL A 436 -29.42 -1.65 10.87
CA VAL A 436 -29.31 -2.74 11.85
C VAL A 436 -30.70 -3.18 12.34
N LEU A 437 -31.59 -2.23 12.64
CA LEU A 437 -33.00 -2.52 12.94
C LEU A 437 -33.70 -3.17 11.74
N LEU A 438 -33.47 -2.70 10.51
CA LEU A 438 -34.08 -3.31 9.33
C LEU A 438 -33.64 -4.77 9.17
N SER A 439 -32.36 -5.04 9.39
CA SER A 439 -31.79 -6.39 9.29
C SER A 439 -32.38 -7.35 10.34
N SER A 440 -32.85 -6.86 11.49
CA SER A 440 -33.48 -7.71 12.51
C SER A 440 -34.83 -8.30 12.08
N PHE A 441 -35.49 -7.72 11.05
CA PHE A 441 -36.72 -8.27 10.47
C PHE A 441 -36.47 -9.29 9.34
N GLY A 442 -35.30 -9.27 8.70
CA GLY A 442 -35.03 -9.96 7.42
C GLY A 442 -34.52 -11.42 7.49
N ALA A 443 -34.47 -12.05 8.66
CA ALA A 443 -33.96 -13.43 8.78
C ALA A 443 -35.09 -14.47 8.64
N GLY A 444 -35.34 -14.94 7.41
CA GLY A 444 -36.27 -16.07 7.17
C GLY A 444 -35.75 -17.40 7.76
N ASN A 445 -36.62 -18.10 8.49
CA ASN A 445 -36.64 -19.53 8.92
C ASN A 445 -35.36 -20.35 9.15
N SER A 446 -34.15 -19.77 9.16
CA SER A 446 -32.93 -20.50 9.54
C SER A 446 -32.79 -20.46 11.07
N ASN A 447 -33.32 -21.48 11.74
CA ASN A 447 -33.21 -21.71 13.19
C ASN A 447 -31.76 -22.00 13.62
N THR A 448 -30.90 -20.99 13.59
CA THR A 448 -29.61 -21.03 14.27
C THR A 448 -29.72 -20.13 15.49
N ASP A 449 -29.69 -20.71 16.70
CA ASP A 449 -29.81 -20.05 18.01
C ASP A 449 -28.99 -18.74 18.12
N GLY A 450 -27.82 -18.68 17.48
CA GLY A 450 -26.98 -17.48 17.45
C GLY A 450 -27.57 -16.28 16.68
N LYS A 451 -28.35 -16.51 15.61
CA LYS A 451 -29.03 -15.41 14.89
C LYS A 451 -30.18 -14.83 15.70
N ASP A 452 -30.92 -15.68 16.41
CA ASP A 452 -32.03 -15.26 17.25
C ASP A 452 -31.53 -14.41 18.43
N LYS A 453 -30.40 -14.79 19.04
CA LYS A 453 -29.74 -13.99 20.09
C LYS A 453 -29.26 -12.63 19.59
N ALA A 454 -28.62 -12.58 18.42
CA ALA A 454 -28.19 -11.32 17.83
C ALA A 454 -29.38 -10.40 17.48
N ARG A 455 -30.46 -10.97 16.93
CA ARG A 455 -31.72 -10.27 16.67
C ARG A 455 -32.29 -9.70 17.97
N ALA A 456 -32.40 -10.53 19.01
CA ALA A 456 -32.90 -10.12 20.32
C ALA A 456 -32.05 -8.97 20.93
N ALA A 457 -30.73 -9.05 20.80
CA ALA A 457 -29.81 -8.00 21.27
C ALA A 457 -30.04 -6.67 20.53
N VAL A 458 -30.26 -6.69 19.21
CA VAL A 458 -30.58 -5.48 18.43
C VAL A 458 -31.94 -4.91 18.85
N THR A 459 -32.98 -5.75 18.93
CA THR A 459 -34.35 -5.29 19.24
C THR A 459 -34.47 -4.76 20.67
N ALA A 460 -33.63 -5.22 21.60
CA ALA A 460 -33.59 -4.72 22.97
C ALA A 460 -33.28 -3.22 23.06
N PHE A 461 -32.57 -2.66 22.07
CA PHE A 461 -32.27 -1.23 22.01
C PHE A 461 -33.42 -0.37 21.45
N ALA A 462 -34.52 -0.97 20.97
CA ALA A 462 -35.59 -0.21 20.32
C ALA A 462 -36.21 0.84 21.26
N SER A 463 -36.42 0.51 22.53
CA SER A 463 -36.95 1.47 23.51
C SER A 463 -35.96 2.59 23.84
N GLU A 464 -34.67 2.30 23.86
CA GLU A 464 -33.63 3.32 24.05
C GLU A 464 -33.54 4.25 22.84
N ILE A 465 -33.49 3.71 21.62
CA ILE A 465 -33.51 4.48 20.38
C ILE A 465 -34.75 5.37 20.34
N ARG A 466 -35.92 4.84 20.70
CA ARG A 466 -37.17 5.60 20.78
C ARG A 466 -37.08 6.74 21.80
N GLY A 467 -36.56 6.48 22.99
CA GLY A 467 -36.38 7.48 24.04
C GLY A 467 -35.48 8.64 23.59
N VAL A 468 -34.44 8.35 22.80
CA VAL A 468 -33.57 9.40 22.26
C VAL A 468 -34.21 10.16 21.09
N LEU A 469 -34.92 9.47 20.20
CA LEU A 469 -35.61 10.11 19.06
C LEU A 469 -36.79 10.99 19.50
N CYS A 470 -37.50 10.59 20.56
CA CYS A 470 -38.59 11.36 21.16
C CYS A 470 -38.45 11.45 22.69
N PRO A 471 -37.67 12.41 23.20
CA PRO A 471 -37.42 12.57 24.63
C PRO A 471 -38.66 12.86 25.48
N ASN A 472 -39.72 13.38 24.86
CA ASN A 472 -40.99 13.69 25.51
C ASN A 472 -41.95 12.49 25.55
N ASP A 473 -41.60 11.37 24.90
CA ASP A 473 -42.42 10.18 24.89
C ASP A 473 -42.31 9.47 26.24
N SER A 474 -43.42 9.45 26.99
CA SER A 474 -43.48 8.68 28.24
C SER A 474 -43.50 7.19 27.87
N PRO A 475 -42.56 6.36 28.34
CA PRO A 475 -42.58 4.93 28.05
C PRO A 475 -43.88 4.34 28.63
N GLY A 476 -44.84 4.03 27.76
CA GLY A 476 -46.07 3.36 28.17
C GLY A 476 -45.73 1.96 28.65
N GLU A 477 -46.22 1.56 29.82
CA GLU A 477 -45.93 0.26 30.50
C GLU A 477 -46.35 -0.99 29.69
N SER A 478 -46.75 -0.87 28.43
CA SER A 478 -47.32 -1.96 27.62
C SER A 478 -46.88 -1.97 26.15
N ARG A 479 -45.83 -1.22 25.76
CA ARG A 479 -45.36 -1.23 24.37
C ARG A 479 -44.67 -2.54 24.04
N GLU A 480 -45.07 -3.16 22.94
CA GLU A 480 -44.36 -4.32 22.42
C GLU A 480 -43.07 -3.88 21.73
N ILE A 481 -41.99 -4.65 21.90
CA ILE A 481 -40.68 -4.34 21.31
C ILE A 481 -40.77 -4.21 19.79
N GLU A 482 -41.63 -5.01 19.14
CA GLU A 482 -41.84 -4.94 17.70
C GLU A 482 -42.49 -3.62 17.27
N GLU A 483 -43.42 -3.08 18.06
CA GLU A 483 -44.02 -1.77 17.82
C GLU A 483 -42.98 -0.65 17.96
N ASP A 484 -42.13 -0.71 18.98
CA ASP A 484 -41.02 0.24 19.15
C ASP A 484 -40.04 0.15 17.97
N CYS A 485 -39.70 -1.04 17.49
CA CYS A 485 -38.82 -1.23 16.33
C CYS A 485 -39.41 -0.59 15.06
N VAL A 486 -40.69 -0.88 14.76
CA VAL A 486 -41.37 -0.33 13.58
C VAL A 486 -41.51 1.19 13.68
N TRP A 487 -41.79 1.72 14.88
CA TRP A 487 -41.82 3.16 15.11
C TRP A 487 -40.46 3.81 14.87
N CYS A 488 -39.38 3.25 15.45
CA CYS A 488 -38.03 3.75 15.26
C CYS A 488 -37.61 3.74 13.78
N LEU A 489 -37.94 2.67 13.04
CA LEU A 489 -37.67 2.58 11.61
C LEU A 489 -38.36 3.69 10.80
N ARG A 490 -39.61 4.05 11.14
CA ARG A 490 -40.34 5.14 10.48
C ARG A 490 -39.69 6.50 10.76
N GLU A 491 -39.35 6.77 12.02
CA GLU A 491 -38.73 8.04 12.40
C GLU A 491 -37.32 8.20 11.81
N LEU A 492 -36.48 7.17 11.92
CA LEU A 492 -35.14 7.18 11.31
C LEU A 492 -35.22 7.36 9.80
N ALA A 493 -36.14 6.67 9.11
CA ALA A 493 -36.34 6.87 7.68
C ALA A 493 -36.78 8.30 7.35
N SER A 494 -37.63 8.92 8.17
CA SER A 494 -38.05 10.31 8.02
C SER A 494 -36.87 11.28 8.15
N GLU A 495 -36.05 11.11 9.20
CA GLU A 495 -34.85 11.92 9.40
C GLU A 495 -33.82 11.72 8.27
N LEU A 496 -33.62 10.49 7.79
CA LEU A 496 -32.74 10.19 6.66
C LEU A 496 -33.22 10.80 5.34
N VAL A 497 -34.52 10.78 5.07
CA VAL A 497 -35.12 11.44 3.90
C VAL A 497 -34.91 12.96 3.94
N ARG A 498 -34.99 13.56 5.14
CA ARG A 498 -34.71 14.98 5.34
C ARG A 498 -33.24 15.32 5.12
N ALA A 499 -32.33 14.48 5.59
CA ALA A 499 -30.88 14.67 5.46
C ALA A 499 -30.35 14.39 4.04
N ASP A 500 -30.89 13.39 3.34
CA ASP A 500 -30.52 13.02 1.97
C ASP A 500 -31.76 12.77 1.07
N PRO A 501 -32.37 13.85 0.54
CA PRO A 501 -33.54 13.75 -0.32
C PRO A 501 -33.29 12.95 -1.61
N LEU A 502 -32.04 12.89 -2.09
CA LEU A 502 -31.69 12.16 -3.32
C LEU A 502 -31.84 10.64 -3.16
N ARG A 503 -31.70 10.13 -1.92
CA ARG A 503 -31.89 8.71 -1.59
C ARG A 503 -33.25 8.38 -0.97
N ALA A 504 -34.20 9.33 -0.97
CA ALA A 504 -35.51 9.14 -0.34
C ALA A 504 -36.27 7.89 -0.82
N GLY A 505 -36.19 7.57 -2.12
CA GLY A 505 -36.82 6.37 -2.69
C GLY A 505 -36.25 5.06 -2.13
N MET A 506 -34.94 5.04 -1.81
CA MET A 506 -34.28 3.89 -1.20
C MET A 506 -34.79 3.65 0.21
N TYR A 507 -34.80 4.67 1.09
CA TYR A 507 -35.26 4.51 2.47
C TYR A 507 -36.73 4.09 2.55
N LYS A 508 -37.60 4.70 1.72
CA LYS A 508 -39.02 4.34 1.65
C LYS A 508 -39.23 2.92 1.14
N GLY A 509 -38.47 2.50 0.13
CA GLY A 509 -38.52 1.15 -0.40
C GLY A 509 -38.07 0.10 0.62
N LEU A 510 -37.00 0.38 1.37
CA LEU A 510 -36.52 -0.48 2.46
C LEU A 510 -37.51 -0.55 3.62
N LEU A 511 -38.08 0.58 4.04
CA LEU A 511 -39.10 0.59 5.09
C LEU A 511 -40.35 -0.24 4.70
N ALA A 512 -40.74 -0.16 3.43
CA ALA A 512 -41.90 -0.90 2.93
C ALA A 512 -41.77 -2.42 3.10
N THR A 513 -40.55 -3.00 3.11
CA THR A 513 -40.37 -4.45 3.27
C THR A 513 -40.71 -4.97 4.67
N VAL A 514 -40.86 -4.07 5.65
CA VAL A 514 -41.18 -4.40 7.04
C VAL A 514 -42.59 -3.95 7.43
N THR A 515 -43.10 -2.90 6.77
CA THR A 515 -44.43 -2.34 7.09
C THR A 515 -45.57 -2.79 6.18
N SER A 516 -45.27 -3.50 5.09
CA SER A 516 -46.27 -4.11 4.20
C SER A 516 -46.69 -5.47 4.72
#